data_AF-A0A3N5MCI4-F1
#
_entry.id   AF-A0A3N5MCI4-F1
#
_cell.length_a   1.000
_cell.length_b   1.000
_cell.length_c   1.000
_cell.angle_alpha   90.00
_cell.angle_beta   90.00
_cell.angle_gamma   90.00
#
_symmetry.space_group_name_H-M   'P 1'
#
loop_
_entity.id
_entity.type
_entity.pdbx_description
1 polymer ?
#
loop_
_entity_poly.entity_id
_entity_poly.type
_entity_poly.pdbx_seq_one_letter_code
_entity_poly.pdbx_strand_id
1 'polypeptide(L)'
;MIQFLIWLINFVVQLITLVVIVQAFLSYFVSPWHPVRETINRFVNPMLAPIRRVLPPIGGLDFSPFVLIILLQVIRSLLINLLVAIF
;
A
#
# COMPACT_ATOMS: atom_id res chain seq x y z
N MET A 1 17.03 -18.29 11.09
CA MET A 1 17.36 -17.08 10.31
C MET A 1 16.28 -16.75 9.28
N ILE A 2 15.94 -17.67 8.37
CA ILE A 2 14.92 -17.44 7.32
C ILE A 2 13.55 -16.99 7.85
N GLN A 3 13.09 -17.57 8.98
CA GLN A 3 11.81 -17.22 9.59
C GLN A 3 11.74 -15.75 10.03
N PHE A 4 12.86 -15.20 10.51
CA PHE A 4 12.94 -13.78 10.88
C PHE A 4 12.79 -12.87 9.66
N LEU A 5 13.41 -13.24 8.52
CA LEU A 5 13.27 -12.50 7.27
C LEU A 5 11.83 -12.55 6.73
N ILE A 6 11.20 -13.72 6.76
CA ILE A 6 9.78 -13.89 6.37
C ILE A 6 8.88 -13.02 7.26
N TRP A 7 9.11 -13.04 8.57
CA TRP A 7 8.38 -12.19 9.52
C TRP A 7 8.57 -10.70 9.21
N LEU A 8 9.79 -10.26 8.93
CA LEU A 8 10.09 -8.87 8.58
C LEU A 8 9.37 -8.44 7.30
N ILE A 9 9.40 -9.27 6.25
CA ILE A 9 8.68 -9.02 5.00
C ILE A 9 7.18 -8.89 5.26
N ASN A 10 6.61 -9.81 6.04
CA ASN A 10 5.19 -9.78 6.42
C ASN A 10 4.84 -8.49 7.15
N PHE A 11 5.65 -8.12 8.14
CA PHE A 11 5.45 -6.94 8.96
C PHE A 11 5.46 -5.66 8.13
N VAL A 12 6.47 -5.49 7.26
CA VAL A 12 6.56 -4.31 6.39
C VAL A 12 5.37 -4.23 5.43
N VAL A 13 4.99 -5.33 4.80
CA VAL A 13 3.86 -5.35 3.85
C VAL A 13 2.54 -5.06 4.58
N GLN A 14 2.34 -5.61 5.78
CA GLN A 14 1.15 -5.34 6.59
C GLN A 14 1.08 -3.87 7.03
N LEU A 15 2.21 -3.27 7.45
CA LEU A 15 2.27 -1.85 7.80
C LEU A 15 1.93 -0.96 6.60
N ILE A 16 2.53 -1.21 5.43
CA ILE A 16 2.21 -0.44 4.22
C ILE A 16 0.73 -0.60 3.86
N THR A 17 0.21 -1.83 3.90
CA THR A 17 -1.21 -2.11 3.66
C THR A 17 -2.11 -1.32 4.61
N LEU A 18 -1.80 -1.30 5.90
CA LEU A 18 -2.54 -0.55 6.91
C LEU A 18 -2.53 0.95 6.60
N VAL A 19 -1.37 1.52 6.29
CA VAL A 19 -1.24 2.95 5.96
C VAL A 19 -2.03 3.30 4.70
N VAL A 20 -2.03 2.43 3.68
CA VAL A 20 -2.82 2.60 2.45
C VAL A 20 -4.33 2.56 2.75
N ILE A 21 -4.78 1.63 3.61
CA ILE A 21 -6.17 1.57 4.05
C ILE A 21 -6.54 2.86 4.79
N VAL A 22 -5.75 3.26 5.79
CA VAL A 22 -5.98 4.51 6.54
C VAL A 22 -6.05 5.70 5.60
N GLN A 23 -5.15 5.78 4.61
CA GLN A 23 -5.17 6.83 3.61
C GLN A 23 -6.48 6.84 2.81
N ALA A 24 -6.97 5.67 2.38
CA ALA A 24 -8.20 5.56 1.60
C ALA A 24 -9.41 6.07 2.40
N PHE A 25 -9.49 5.68 3.68
CA PHE A 25 -10.50 6.18 4.61
C PHE A 25 -10.38 7.70 4.81
N LEU A 26 -9.18 8.21 5.12
CA LEU A 26 -8.95 9.65 5.26
C LEU A 26 -9.28 10.43 3.98
N SER A 27 -9.06 9.82 2.82
CA SER A 27 -9.34 10.45 1.54
C SER A 27 -10.83 10.73 1.34
N TYR A 28 -11.68 9.83 1.85
CA TYR A 28 -13.13 9.92 1.75
C TYR A 28 -13.75 10.76 2.86
N PHE A 29 -13.29 10.62 4.11
CA PHE A 29 -13.94 11.22 5.28
C PHE A 29 -13.35 12.56 5.74
N VAL A 30 -12.08 12.86 5.42
CA VAL A 30 -11.37 14.01 5.99
C VAL A 30 -11.02 15.01 4.89
N SER A 31 -11.09 16.31 5.18
CA SER A 31 -10.73 17.37 4.22
C SER A 31 -9.29 17.21 3.67
N PRO A 32 -9.03 17.48 2.37
CA PRO A 32 -7.70 17.42 1.76
C PRO A 32 -6.62 18.23 2.49
N TRP A 33 -7.02 19.32 3.15
CA TRP A 33 -6.12 20.26 3.83
C TRP A 33 -5.80 19.88 5.28
N HIS A 34 -6.33 18.74 5.77
CA HIS A 34 -6.06 18.31 7.14
C HIS A 34 -4.61 17.80 7.28
N PRO A 35 -3.81 18.29 8.25
CA PRO A 35 -2.37 17.97 8.35
C PRO A 35 -2.06 16.47 8.39
N VAL A 36 -2.91 15.68 9.07
CA VAL A 36 -2.76 14.22 9.15
C VAL A 36 -2.98 13.55 7.79
N ARG A 37 -4.01 13.98 7.03
CA ARG A 37 -4.29 13.45 5.69
C ARG A 37 -3.16 13.83 4.74
N GLU A 38 -2.67 15.07 4.80
CA GLU A 38 -1.56 15.53 3.98
C GLU A 38 -0.28 14.74 4.26
N THR A 39 0.06 14.53 5.53
CA THR A 39 1.23 13.76 5.94
C THR A 39 1.17 12.33 5.39
N ILE A 40 0.05 11.63 5.60
CA ILE A 40 -0.14 10.27 5.09
C ILE A 40 -0.11 10.24 3.56
N ASN A 41 -0.74 11.22 2.91
CA ASN A 41 -0.70 11.35 1.46
C ASN A 41 0.72 11.49 0.92
N ARG A 42 1.61 12.24 1.58
CA ARG A 42 3.01 12.37 1.14
C ARG A 42 3.75 11.01 1.11
N PHE A 43 3.45 10.12 2.05
CA PHE A 43 4.03 8.77 2.08
C PHE A 43 3.40 7.82 1.05
N VAL A 44 2.08 7.88 0.88
CA VAL A 44 1.33 6.90 0.07
C VAL A 44 1.24 7.30 -1.41
N ASN A 45 1.20 8.60 -1.70
CA ASN A 45 1.00 9.11 -3.06
C ASN A 45 2.08 8.68 -4.07
N PRO A 46 3.36 8.55 -3.73
CA PRO A 46 4.36 7.99 -4.66
C PRO A 46 4.02 6.58 -5.15
N MET A 47 3.34 5.77 -4.33
CA MET A 47 2.90 4.41 -4.68
C MET A 47 1.55 4.42 -5.44
N LEU A 48 0.63 5.31 -5.06
CA LEU A 48 -0.68 5.41 -5.72
C LEU A 48 -0.65 6.19 -7.03
N ALA A 49 0.20 7.20 -7.19
CA ALA A 49 0.22 8.08 -8.36
C ALA A 49 0.46 7.32 -9.68
N PRO A 50 1.40 6.35 -9.78
CA PRO A 50 1.54 5.53 -10.98
C PRO A 50 0.28 4.74 -11.30
N ILE A 51 -0.40 4.20 -10.28
CA ILE A 51 -1.64 3.44 -10.43
C ILE A 51 -2.77 4.35 -10.92
N ARG A 52 -2.90 5.55 -10.33
CA ARG A 52 -3.90 6.55 -10.72
C ARG A 52 -3.73 7.09 -12.15
N ARG A 53 -2.53 6.99 -12.73
CA ARG A 53 -2.32 7.31 -14.16
C ARG A 53 -2.99 6.30 -15.09
N VAL A 54 -3.09 5.04 -14.66
CA VAL A 54 -3.70 3.95 -15.44
C VAL A 54 -5.18 3.79 -15.09
N LEU A 55 -5.50 3.88 -13.80
CA LEU A 55 -6.84 3.76 -13.23
C LEU A 55 -7.19 5.06 -12.50
N PRO A 56 -7.61 6.12 -13.21
CA PRO A 56 -8.02 7.37 -12.58
C PRO A 56 -9.25 7.16 -11.69
N PRO A 57 -9.47 8.01 -10.67
CA PRO A 57 -10.66 7.94 -9.82
C PRO A 57 -11.96 8.05 -10.66
N ILE A 58 -12.93 7.18 -10.38
CA ILE A 58 -14.20 7.12 -11.10
C ILE A 58 -15.31 7.52 -10.14
N GLY A 59 -16.10 8.54 -10.49
CA GLY A 59 -17.22 9.00 -9.66
C GLY A 59 -16.81 9.53 -8.28
N GLY A 60 -15.59 10.07 -8.15
CA GLY A 60 -15.05 10.57 -6.88
C GLY A 60 -14.50 9.49 -5.95
N LEU A 61 -14.63 8.21 -6.31
CA LEU A 61 -14.01 7.10 -5.60
C LEU A 61 -12.67 6.73 -6.23
N ASP A 62 -11.67 6.59 -5.37
CA ASP A 62 -10.33 6.18 -5.76
C ASP A 62 -10.14 4.69 -5.48
N PHE A 63 -10.08 3.88 -6.55
CA PHE A 63 -9.84 2.44 -6.48
C PHE A 63 -8.35 2.08 -6.49
N SER A 64 -7.45 3.06 -6.67
CA SER A 64 -6.00 2.82 -6.67
C SER A 64 -5.47 2.16 -5.37
N PRO A 65 -6.03 2.40 -4.16
CA PRO A 65 -5.61 1.70 -2.95
C PRO A 65 -5.84 0.20 -3.02
N PHE A 66 -6.97 -0.26 -3.60
CA PHE A 66 -7.24 -1.69 -3.76
C PHE A 66 -6.21 -2.37 -4.67
N VAL A 67 -5.91 -1.72 -5.81
CA VAL A 67 -4.88 -2.21 -6.74
C VAL A 67 -3.52 -2.27 -6.06
N LEU A 68 -3.14 -1.23 -5.29
CA LEU A 68 -1.88 -1.21 -4.56
C LEU A 68 -1.81 -2.36 -3.53
N ILE A 69 -2.88 -2.62 -2.78
CA ILE A 69 -2.92 -3.71 -1.81
C ILE A 69 -2.71 -5.06 -2.50
N ILE A 70 -3.37 -5.30 -3.65
CA ILE A 70 -3.19 -6.53 -4.43
C ILE A 70 -1.72 -6.65 -4.88
N LEU A 71 -1.14 -5.58 -5.44
CA LEU A 71 0.27 -5.58 -5.85
C LEU A 71 1.21 -5.87 -4.69
N LEU A 72 0.95 -5.30 -3.50
CA LEU A 72 1.72 -5.57 -2.29
C LEU A 72 1.63 -7.05 -1.88
N GLN A 73 0.46 -7.68 -1.97
CA GLN A 73 0.32 -9.12 -1.68
C GLN A 73 1.06 -10.00 -2.70
N VAL A 74 1.01 -9.64 -3.97
CA VAL A 74 1.76 -10.34 -5.02
C VAL A 74 3.26 -10.22 -4.77
N ILE A 75 3.77 -9.00 -4.55
CA ILE A 75 5.19 -8.75 -4.25
C ILE A 75 5.61 -9.53 -3.00
N ARG A 76 4.81 -9.48 -1.93
CA ARG A 76 5.05 -10.24 -0.70
C ARG A 76 5.21 -11.73 -0.98
N SER A 77 4.26 -12.32 -1.69
CA SER A 77 4.30 -13.76 -2.00
C SER A 77 5.50 -14.11 -2.84
N LEU A 78 5.84 -13.31 -3.85
CA LEU A 78 7.01 -13.52 -4.70
C LEU A 78 8.30 -13.45 -3.87
N LEU A 79 8.47 -12.44 -3.02
CA LEU A 79 9.64 -12.28 -2.16
C LEU A 79 9.82 -13.45 -1.21
N ILE A 80 8.74 -13.92 -0.56
CA ILE A 80 8.80 -15.07 0.35
C ILE A 80 9.13 -16.35 -0.41
N ASN A 81 8.49 -16.59 -1.57
CA ASN A 81 8.73 -17.78 -2.36
C ASN A 81 10.18 -17.82 -2.87
N LEU A 82 10.73 -16.70 -3.34
CA LEU A 82 12.12 -16.59 -3.75
C LEU A 82 13.08 -16.82 -2.58
N LEU A 83 12.80 -16.25 -1.42
CA LEU A 83 13.61 -16.44 -0.22
C LEU A 83 13.63 -17.92 0.20
N VAL A 84 12.48 -18.59 0.19
CA VAL A 84 12.38 -20.02 0.52
C VAL A 84 13.03 -20.91 -0.54
N ALA A 85 13.04 -20.48 -1.82
CA ALA A 85 13.68 -21.26 -2.89
C ALA A 85 15.21 -21.21 -2.85
N ILE A 86 15.80 -20.13 -2.32
CA ILE A 86 17.25 -19.89 -2.32
C ILE A 86 17.94 -20.47 -1.07
N PHE A 87 17.22 -20.56 0.05
CA PHE A 87 17.74 -20.98 1.36
C PHE A 87 17.22 -22.34 1.79
#